data_AF-A0A6P0WSF5-F1
#
_entry.id   AF-A0A6P0WSF5-F1
#
_cell.length_a   1.000
_cell.length_b   1.000
_cell.length_c   1.000
_cell.angle_alpha   90.00
_cell.angle_beta   90.00
_cell.angle_gamma   90.00
#
_symmetry.space_group_name_H-M   'P 1'
#
loop_
_entity.id
_entity.type
_entity.pdbx_description
1 polymer ?
#
loop_
_entity_poly.entity_id
_entity_poly.type
_entity_poly.pdbx_seq_one_letter_code
_entity_poly.pdbx_strand_id
1 'polypeptide(L)'
;MDTQLLNNLKKLEQYLKERNLDLQIIHALIGKYVYIRYLYDRGILSKEWLVENNLNLDTVLSRKATLVGLLHLTEVLENRFNGAVFPLPPNVETIVGDEIVSLIASTFKGDDPISGQLHLDFEAYDFSYIPVETLSSIYEQFLHSQGTGKQVGAVYTPEPVADYLLCELEESKPLRSGMKILDPCCGSGIFLVLAYRKLIELALAQSPNFIKCPISAQGNQLGL
;
A
#
# COMPACT_ATOMS: atom_id res chain seq x y z
N MET A 1 11.94 2.26 -10.23
CA MET A 1 10.48 2.49 -10.22
C MET A 1 9.92 1.77 -11.43
N ASP A 2 8.94 0.89 -11.28
CA ASP A 2 8.32 0.23 -12.43
C ASP A 2 7.45 1.24 -13.19
N THR A 3 8.02 1.84 -14.23
CA THR A 3 7.38 2.85 -15.07
C THR A 3 6.22 2.28 -15.88
N GLN A 4 6.17 0.96 -16.08
CA GLN A 4 5.14 0.30 -16.85
C GLN A 4 3.85 0.15 -16.05
N LEU A 5 3.92 -0.24 -14.77
CA LEU A 5 2.75 -0.28 -13.89
C LEU A 5 2.07 1.09 -13.85
N LEU A 6 2.83 2.16 -13.58
CA LEU A 6 2.29 3.52 -13.52
C LEU A 6 1.62 3.94 -14.83
N ASN A 7 2.22 3.60 -15.97
CA ASN A 7 1.64 3.92 -17.27
C ASN A 7 0.33 3.16 -17.50
N ASN A 8 0.29 1.87 -17.15
CA ASN A 8 -0.91 1.06 -17.25
C ASN A 8 -2.01 1.56 -16.32
N LEU A 9 -1.69 1.94 -15.09
CA LEU A 9 -2.67 2.53 -14.17
C LEU A 9 -3.23 3.88 -14.67
N LYS A 10 -2.40 4.72 -15.30
CA LYS A 10 -2.86 5.97 -15.93
C LYS A 10 -3.82 5.72 -17.10
N LYS A 11 -3.49 4.75 -17.97
CA LYS A 11 -4.37 4.33 -19.05
C LYS A 11 -5.68 3.77 -18.53
N LEU A 12 -5.63 2.92 -17.50
CA LEU A 12 -6.79 2.34 -16.83
C LEU A 12 -7.70 3.43 -16.24
N GLU A 13 -7.13 4.41 -15.54
CA GLU A 13 -7.88 5.54 -15.01
C GLU A 13 -8.60 6.30 -16.12
N GLN A 14 -7.89 6.67 -17.19
CA GLN A 14 -8.49 7.37 -18.33
C GLN A 14 -9.61 6.56 -18.97
N TYR A 15 -9.39 5.26 -19.18
CA TYR A 15 -10.36 4.35 -19.76
C TYR A 15 -11.66 4.25 -18.93
N LEU A 16 -11.53 4.16 -17.60
CA LEU A 16 -12.69 4.11 -16.71
C LEU A 16 -13.41 5.46 -16.59
N LYS A 17 -12.67 6.58 -16.65
CA LYS A 17 -13.25 7.94 -16.70
C LYS A 17 -14.12 8.13 -17.93
N GLU A 18 -13.66 7.69 -19.10
CA GLU A 18 -14.40 7.77 -20.37
C GLU A 18 -15.71 6.97 -20.34
N ARG A 19 -15.81 5.97 -19.45
CA ARG A 19 -17.02 5.19 -19.18
C ARG A 19 -17.91 5.79 -18.07
N ASN A 20 -17.66 7.04 -17.67
CA ASN A 20 -18.38 7.78 -16.63
C ASN A 20 -18.30 7.17 -15.23
N LEU A 21 -17.25 6.41 -14.91
CA LEU A 21 -17.01 5.98 -13.53
C LEU A 21 -16.42 7.15 -12.73
N ASP A 22 -16.96 7.39 -11.54
CA ASP A 22 -16.50 8.47 -10.67
C ASP A 22 -15.03 8.28 -10.27
N LEU A 23 -14.28 9.37 -10.27
CA LEU A 23 -12.83 9.34 -10.04
C LEU A 23 -12.47 8.84 -8.64
N GLN A 24 -13.28 9.15 -7.61
CA GLN A 24 -13.05 8.65 -6.25
C GLN A 24 -13.17 7.13 -6.20
N ILE A 25 -14.12 6.55 -6.95
CA ILE A 25 -14.32 5.10 -7.04
C ILE A 25 -13.15 4.45 -7.78
N ILE A 26 -12.71 5.04 -8.90
CA ILE A 26 -11.54 4.54 -9.65
C ILE A 26 -10.31 4.49 -8.74
N HIS A 27 -10.01 5.57 -8.03
CA HIS A 27 -8.85 5.62 -7.13
C HIS A 27 -8.97 4.69 -5.94
N ALA A 28 -10.16 4.57 -5.35
CA ALA A 28 -10.40 3.63 -4.26
C ALA A 28 -10.14 2.19 -4.72
N LEU A 29 -10.65 1.80 -5.90
CA LEU A 29 -10.42 0.46 -6.45
C LEU A 29 -8.93 0.22 -6.76
N ILE A 30 -8.26 1.14 -7.47
CA ILE A 30 -6.83 1.00 -7.79
C ILE A 30 -5.99 0.91 -6.51
N GLY A 31 -6.23 1.80 -5.54
CA GLY A 31 -5.54 1.78 -4.25
C GLY A 31 -5.76 0.47 -3.50
N LYS A 32 -6.96 -0.10 -3.58
CA LYS A 32 -7.27 -1.41 -2.99
C LYS A 32 -6.46 -2.54 -3.60
N TYR A 33 -6.32 -2.57 -4.92
CA TYR A 33 -5.50 -3.57 -5.60
C TYR A 33 -4.02 -3.42 -5.29
N VAL A 34 -3.52 -2.17 -5.22
CA VAL A 34 -2.16 -1.88 -4.73
C VAL A 34 -1.95 -2.46 -3.33
N TYR A 35 -2.89 -2.23 -2.42
CA TYR A 35 -2.84 -2.73 -1.05
C TYR A 35 -2.87 -4.26 -0.98
N ILE A 36 -3.81 -4.90 -1.68
CA ILE A 36 -3.96 -6.36 -1.70
C ILE A 36 -2.69 -7.02 -2.29
N ARG A 37 -2.17 -6.50 -3.42
CA ARG A 37 -0.91 -7.00 -4.01
C ARG A 37 0.26 -6.84 -3.07
N TYR A 38 0.36 -5.69 -2.37
CA TYR A 38 1.39 -5.48 -1.36
C TYR A 38 1.32 -6.54 -0.25
N LEU A 39 0.13 -6.82 0.29
CA LEU A 39 -0.03 -7.84 1.33
C LEU A 39 0.29 -9.24 0.82
N TYR A 40 -0.13 -9.56 -0.40
CA TYR A 40 0.08 -10.87 -1.01
C TYR A 40 1.57 -11.13 -1.29
N ASP A 41 2.24 -10.23 -2.02
CA ASP A 41 3.63 -10.41 -2.45
C ASP A 41 4.62 -10.37 -1.27
N ARG A 42 4.25 -9.70 -0.17
CA ARG A 42 5.02 -9.71 1.09
C ARG A 42 4.76 -10.95 1.95
N GLY A 43 3.89 -11.86 1.53
CA GLY A 43 3.54 -13.08 2.27
C GLY A 43 2.66 -12.84 3.50
N ILE A 44 2.05 -11.66 3.64
CA ILE A 44 1.12 -11.35 4.75
C ILE A 44 -0.20 -12.11 4.58
N LEU A 45 -0.62 -12.33 3.33
CA LEU A 45 -1.74 -13.21 2.96
C LEU A 45 -1.23 -14.63 2.68
N SER A 46 -0.82 -15.34 3.74
CA SER A 46 -0.34 -16.72 3.60
C SER A 46 -1.45 -17.65 3.11
N LYS A 47 -1.08 -18.79 2.49
CA LYS A 47 -2.05 -19.77 1.98
C LYS A 47 -2.94 -20.32 3.08
N GLU A 48 -2.35 -20.58 4.25
CA GLU A 48 -3.04 -21.08 5.44
C GLU A 48 -4.10 -20.07 5.88
N TRP A 49 -3.72 -18.80 5.98
CA TRP A 49 -4.65 -17.74 6.37
C TRP A 49 -5.80 -17.58 5.36
N LEU A 50 -5.53 -17.68 4.06
CA LEU A 50 -6.58 -17.62 3.03
C LEU A 50 -7.57 -18.78 3.16
N VAL A 51 -7.08 -20.00 3.40
CA VAL A 51 -7.94 -21.19 3.61
C VAL A 51 -8.78 -21.04 4.87
N GLU A 52 -8.18 -20.61 5.98
CA GLU A 52 -8.87 -20.39 7.26
C GLU A 52 -10.02 -19.38 7.17
N ASN A 53 -9.91 -18.41 6.26
CA ASN A 53 -10.92 -17.37 6.06
C ASN A 53 -11.80 -17.63 4.83
N ASN A 54 -11.74 -18.82 4.23
CA ASN A 54 -12.51 -19.21 3.05
C ASN A 54 -12.32 -18.24 1.86
N LEU A 55 -11.10 -17.72 1.69
CA LEU A 55 -10.75 -16.77 0.64
C LEU A 55 -10.11 -17.46 -0.55
N ASN A 56 -10.59 -17.13 -1.75
CA ASN A 56 -9.97 -17.54 -3.00
C ASN A 56 -9.38 -16.31 -3.72
N LEU A 57 -8.06 -16.17 -3.72
CA LEU A 57 -7.40 -15.05 -4.37
C LEU A 57 -7.61 -15.00 -5.88
N ASP A 58 -7.93 -16.10 -6.56
CA ASP A 58 -8.26 -16.04 -7.98
C ASP A 58 -9.52 -15.22 -8.25
N THR A 59 -10.44 -15.14 -7.27
CA THR A 59 -11.65 -14.30 -7.39
C THR A 59 -11.35 -12.80 -7.22
N VAL A 60 -10.10 -12.42 -6.96
CA VAL A 60 -9.67 -11.03 -6.77
C VAL A 60 -8.50 -10.65 -7.67
N LEU A 61 -7.45 -11.46 -7.76
CA LEU A 61 -6.20 -11.11 -8.45
C LEU A 61 -6.08 -11.71 -9.87
N SER A 62 -7.04 -12.51 -10.31
CA SER A 62 -7.02 -13.11 -11.64
C SER A 62 -7.84 -12.32 -12.66
N ARG A 63 -7.72 -12.67 -13.95
CA ARG A 63 -8.58 -12.16 -15.04
C ARG A 63 -10.04 -12.64 -14.97
N LYS A 64 -10.41 -13.34 -13.89
CA LYS A 64 -11.78 -13.75 -13.57
C LYS A 64 -12.20 -13.15 -12.22
N ALA A 65 -11.57 -12.05 -11.81
CA ALA A 65 -11.90 -11.39 -10.58
C ALA A 65 -13.37 -10.94 -10.58
N THR A 66 -14.00 -11.02 -9.42
CA THR A 66 -15.42 -10.73 -9.21
C THR A 66 -15.56 -9.68 -8.13
N LEU A 67 -16.59 -8.87 -8.23
CA LEU A 67 -16.90 -7.89 -7.19
C LEU A 67 -17.16 -8.56 -5.85
N VAL A 68 -17.91 -9.67 -5.85
CA VAL A 68 -18.20 -10.44 -4.63
C VAL A 68 -16.91 -10.91 -3.95
N GLY A 69 -15.96 -11.46 -4.72
CA GLY A 69 -14.66 -11.87 -4.20
C GLY A 69 -13.87 -10.70 -3.61
N LEU A 70 -13.85 -9.55 -4.30
CA LEU A 70 -13.17 -8.35 -3.83
C LEU A 70 -13.77 -7.80 -2.53
N LEU A 71 -15.11 -7.74 -2.44
CA LEU A 71 -15.80 -7.24 -1.25
C LEU A 71 -15.61 -8.18 -0.07
N HIS A 72 -15.70 -9.50 -0.28
CA HIS A 72 -15.44 -10.47 0.78
C HIS A 72 -14.00 -10.38 1.32
N LEU A 73 -12.99 -10.32 0.44
CA LEU A 73 -11.61 -10.14 0.88
C LEU A 73 -11.43 -8.82 1.63
N THR A 74 -12.05 -7.74 1.15
CA THR A 74 -12.00 -6.45 1.83
C THR A 74 -12.51 -6.56 3.26
N GLU A 75 -13.70 -7.10 3.46
CA GLU A 75 -14.33 -7.20 4.77
C GLU A 75 -13.44 -7.96 5.76
N VAL A 76 -12.85 -9.08 5.32
CA VAL A 76 -11.92 -9.86 6.14
C VAL A 76 -10.66 -9.05 6.49
N LEU A 77 -10.11 -8.28 5.54
CA LEU A 77 -8.92 -7.44 5.79
C LEU A 77 -9.22 -6.28 6.75
N GLU A 78 -10.35 -5.60 6.57
CA GLU A 78 -10.76 -4.49 7.44
C GLU A 78 -10.98 -4.96 8.88
N ASN A 79 -11.59 -6.14 9.06
CA ASN A 79 -11.75 -6.77 10.36
C ASN A 79 -10.40 -7.18 10.98
N ARG A 80 -9.46 -7.71 10.18
CA ARG A 80 -8.13 -8.13 10.66
C ARG A 80 -7.27 -6.95 11.13
N PHE A 81 -7.27 -5.86 10.37
CA PHE A 81 -6.40 -4.71 10.63
C PHE A 81 -7.09 -3.56 11.39
N ASN A 82 -8.38 -3.70 11.70
CA ASN A 82 -9.19 -2.73 12.43
C ASN A 82 -9.14 -1.32 11.80
N GLY A 83 -9.37 -1.25 10.49
CA GLY A 83 -9.35 -0.01 9.73
C GLY A 83 -9.79 -0.19 8.29
N ALA A 84 -10.26 0.90 7.68
CA ALA A 84 -10.70 0.92 6.28
C ALA A 84 -9.62 1.57 5.41
N VAL A 85 -8.94 0.75 4.59
CA VAL A 85 -7.92 1.21 3.63
C VAL A 85 -8.56 1.27 2.25
N PHE A 86 -8.67 2.47 1.68
CA PHE A 86 -9.42 2.76 0.45
C PHE A 86 -10.88 2.31 0.51
N PRO A 87 -11.71 2.94 1.38
CA PRO A 87 -13.10 2.56 1.54
C PRO A 87 -13.87 2.74 0.22
N LEU A 88 -14.68 1.74 -0.12
CA LEU A 88 -15.61 1.80 -1.25
C LEU A 88 -16.95 2.39 -0.78
N PRO A 89 -17.68 3.10 -1.64
CA PRO A 89 -18.97 3.66 -1.25
C PRO A 89 -19.99 2.53 -0.95
N PRO A 90 -20.96 2.75 -0.04
CA PRO A 90 -21.93 1.71 0.34
C PRO A 90 -22.75 1.15 -0.82
N ASN A 91 -22.94 1.93 -1.90
CA ASN A 91 -23.67 1.53 -3.09
C ASN A 91 -22.76 1.01 -4.22
N VAL A 92 -21.53 0.59 -3.92
CA VAL A 92 -20.55 0.15 -4.92
C VAL A 92 -21.08 -0.97 -5.83
N GLU A 93 -21.91 -1.88 -5.31
CA GLU A 93 -22.53 -2.97 -6.08
C GLU A 93 -23.48 -2.49 -7.18
N THR A 94 -23.99 -1.27 -7.06
CA THR A 94 -24.86 -0.66 -8.09
C THR A 94 -24.06 0.10 -9.15
N ILE A 95 -22.79 0.38 -8.89
CA ILE A 95 -21.92 1.22 -9.71
C ILE A 95 -20.86 0.37 -10.45
N VAL A 96 -20.32 -0.63 -9.76
CA VAL A 96 -19.20 -1.45 -10.20
C VAL A 96 -19.72 -2.86 -10.47
N GLY A 97 -19.32 -3.43 -11.61
CA GLY A 97 -19.58 -4.83 -11.94
C GLY A 97 -18.29 -5.63 -12.11
N ASP A 98 -18.43 -6.95 -12.30
CA ASP A 98 -17.30 -7.86 -12.47
C ASP A 98 -16.39 -7.47 -13.64
N GLU A 99 -16.93 -6.87 -14.71
CA GLU A 99 -16.13 -6.38 -15.84
C GLU A 99 -15.05 -5.38 -15.40
N ILE A 100 -15.42 -4.41 -14.56
CA ILE A 100 -14.50 -3.39 -14.05
C ILE A 100 -13.48 -4.03 -13.11
N VAL A 101 -13.94 -4.90 -12.20
CA VAL A 101 -13.06 -5.57 -11.22
C VAL A 101 -12.03 -6.45 -11.94
N SER A 102 -12.48 -7.23 -12.93
CA SER A 102 -11.62 -8.06 -13.76
C SER A 102 -10.62 -7.26 -14.59
N LEU A 103 -11.04 -6.11 -15.14
CA LEU A 103 -10.14 -5.22 -15.89
C LEU A 103 -9.03 -4.65 -15.00
N ILE A 104 -9.37 -4.25 -13.77
CA ILE A 104 -8.37 -3.77 -12.82
C ILE A 104 -7.43 -4.92 -12.46
N ALA A 105 -7.95 -6.08 -12.08
CA ALA A 105 -7.14 -7.26 -11.75
C ALA A 105 -6.19 -7.66 -12.89
N SER A 106 -6.68 -7.66 -14.13
CA SER A 106 -5.89 -7.99 -15.32
C SER A 106 -4.78 -6.96 -15.58
N THR A 107 -5.06 -5.67 -15.32
CA THR A 107 -4.05 -4.60 -15.39
C THR A 107 -2.93 -4.84 -14.38
N PHE A 108 -3.26 -5.28 -13.15
CA PHE A 108 -2.25 -5.67 -12.14
C PHE A 108 -1.54 -6.99 -12.46
N LYS A 109 -2.00 -7.75 -13.46
CA LYS A 109 -1.25 -8.86 -14.07
C LYS A 109 -0.35 -8.42 -15.23
N GLY A 110 -0.37 -7.14 -15.59
CA GLY A 110 0.44 -6.56 -16.66
C GLY A 110 -0.27 -6.40 -18.00
N ASP A 111 -1.55 -6.77 -18.09
CA ASP A 111 -2.31 -6.61 -19.33
C ASP A 111 -2.45 -5.12 -19.68
N ASP A 112 -2.46 -4.79 -20.97
CA ASP A 112 -2.77 -3.43 -21.40
C ASP A 112 -4.28 -3.18 -21.27
N PRO A 113 -4.72 -2.20 -20.46
CA PRO A 113 -6.14 -1.99 -20.17
C PRO A 113 -6.94 -1.44 -21.36
N ILE A 114 -6.28 -0.94 -22.41
CA ILE A 114 -6.93 -0.35 -23.58
C ILE A 114 -7.02 -1.38 -24.72
N SER A 115 -5.89 -1.98 -25.08
CA SER A 115 -5.83 -2.93 -26.19
C SER A 115 -6.31 -4.33 -25.79
N GLY A 116 -6.40 -4.62 -24.48
CA GLY A 116 -6.68 -5.96 -23.97
C GLY A 116 -5.55 -6.95 -24.25
N GLN A 117 -4.37 -6.45 -24.66
CA GLN A 117 -3.22 -7.30 -24.92
C GLN A 117 -2.80 -7.99 -23.63
N LEU A 118 -2.90 -9.32 -23.63
CA LEU A 118 -2.52 -10.15 -22.50
C LEU A 118 -1.01 -10.09 -22.29
N HIS A 119 -0.61 -9.88 -21.04
CA HIS A 119 0.72 -10.23 -20.59
C HIS A 119 0.83 -11.74 -20.43
N LEU A 120 2.02 -12.30 -20.66
CA LEU A 120 2.28 -13.70 -20.36
C LEU A 120 1.97 -13.98 -18.87
N ASP A 121 1.63 -15.22 -18.51
CA ASP A 121 1.25 -15.61 -17.14
C ASP A 121 2.43 -15.64 -16.14
N PHE A 122 3.38 -14.71 -16.28
CA PHE A 122 4.37 -14.39 -15.25
C PHE A 122 3.86 -13.20 -14.44
N GLU A 123 4.27 -13.10 -13.17
CA GLU A 123 3.97 -11.93 -12.35
C GLU A 123 4.67 -10.71 -12.94
N ALA A 124 3.93 -9.88 -13.68
CA ALA A 124 4.47 -8.67 -14.32
C ALA A 124 5.05 -7.68 -13.30
N TYR A 125 4.53 -7.72 -12.07
CA TYR A 125 4.90 -6.84 -10.98
C TYR A 125 5.11 -7.65 -9.70
N ASP A 126 6.18 -7.34 -8.97
CA ASP A 126 6.47 -7.90 -7.66
C ASP A 126 6.50 -6.79 -6.61
N PHE A 127 5.45 -6.70 -5.81
CA PHE A 127 5.29 -5.68 -4.77
C PHE A 127 6.21 -5.93 -3.56
N SER A 128 6.92 -7.05 -3.48
CA SER A 128 7.96 -7.27 -2.46
C SER A 128 9.19 -6.36 -2.68
N TYR A 129 9.43 -5.92 -3.91
CA TYR A 129 10.51 -4.99 -4.25
C TYR A 129 10.03 -3.55 -4.46
N ILE A 130 8.73 -3.31 -4.51
CA ILE A 130 8.18 -1.96 -4.61
C ILE A 130 8.43 -1.22 -3.30
N PRO A 131 9.24 -0.14 -3.31
CA PRO A 131 9.51 0.66 -2.11
C PRO A 131 8.23 1.33 -1.60
N VAL A 132 8.12 1.55 -0.30
CA VAL A 132 6.95 2.21 0.32
C VAL A 132 6.76 3.62 -0.26
N GLU A 133 7.85 4.29 -0.62
CA GLU A 133 7.88 5.60 -1.28
C GLU A 133 7.23 5.56 -2.66
N THR A 134 7.33 4.43 -3.37
CA THR A 134 6.65 4.23 -4.66
C THR A 134 5.15 4.06 -4.46
N LEU A 135 4.73 3.37 -3.39
CA LEU A 135 3.33 3.30 -2.98
C LEU A 135 2.77 4.68 -2.65
N SER A 136 3.53 5.48 -1.89
CA SER A 136 3.21 6.87 -1.55
C SER A 136 3.11 7.73 -2.81
N SER A 137 4.01 7.57 -3.77
CA SER A 137 3.97 8.31 -5.05
C SER A 137 2.75 7.95 -5.90
N ILE A 138 2.38 6.67 -5.94
CA ILE A 138 1.16 6.18 -6.59
C ILE A 138 -0.06 6.83 -5.92
N TYR A 139 -0.10 6.83 -4.59
CA TYR A 139 -1.15 7.42 -3.78
C TYR A 139 -1.28 8.94 -3.98
N GLU A 140 -0.18 9.68 -3.91
CA GLU A 140 -0.12 11.12 -4.17
C GLU A 140 -0.63 11.45 -5.57
N GLN A 141 -0.17 10.74 -6.60
CA GLN A 141 -0.62 10.99 -7.97
C GLN A 141 -2.13 10.81 -8.14
N PHE A 142 -2.72 9.79 -7.51
CA PHE A 142 -4.17 9.58 -7.55
C PHE A 142 -4.92 10.66 -6.76
N LEU A 143 -4.49 10.98 -5.54
CA LEU A 143 -5.10 12.05 -4.75
C LEU A 143 -5.01 13.44 -5.40
N HIS A 144 -3.88 13.79 -6.00
CA HIS A 144 -3.68 15.10 -6.62
C HIS A 144 -4.60 15.33 -7.84
N SER A 145 -5.01 14.26 -8.53
CA SER A 145 -5.90 14.36 -9.70
C SER A 145 -7.36 14.70 -9.35
N GLN A 146 -7.72 14.72 -8.07
CA GLN A 146 -9.05 15.11 -7.56
C GLN A 146 -9.25 16.64 -7.43
N GLY A 147 -8.31 17.47 -7.89
CA GLY A 147 -8.43 18.94 -7.85
C GLY A 147 -8.32 19.57 -6.45
N THR A 148 -8.32 18.78 -5.38
CA THR A 148 -8.16 19.21 -3.98
C THR A 148 -6.69 19.29 -3.55
N GLY A 149 -5.79 18.63 -4.29
CA GLY A 149 -4.36 18.54 -3.95
C GLY A 149 -3.56 19.83 -4.03
N LYS A 150 -4.11 20.92 -4.58
CA LYS A 150 -3.47 22.25 -4.53
C LYS A 150 -3.77 23.02 -3.24
N GLN A 151 -4.79 22.63 -2.47
CA GLN A 151 -5.16 23.30 -1.21
C GLN A 151 -4.76 22.52 0.04
N VAL A 152 -4.48 21.22 -0.06
CA VAL A 152 -3.96 20.42 1.05
C VAL A 152 -2.45 20.26 0.84
N GLY A 153 -1.65 21.04 1.57
CA GLY A 153 -0.19 21.07 1.50
C GLY A 153 0.49 19.78 1.98
N ALA A 154 0.23 18.66 1.31
CA ALA A 154 0.92 17.39 1.53
C ALA A 154 2.33 17.49 0.93
N VAL A 155 3.24 18.14 1.66
CA VAL A 155 4.68 18.11 1.37
C VAL A 155 5.26 16.91 2.10
N TYR A 156 5.71 15.91 1.36
CA TYR A 156 6.36 14.74 1.93
C TYR A 156 7.68 15.15 2.60
N THR A 157 7.87 14.75 3.86
CA THR A 157 9.17 14.90 4.54
C THR A 157 10.06 13.72 4.15
N PRO A 158 11.23 13.94 3.52
CA PRO A 158 12.14 12.85 3.20
C PRO A 158 12.55 12.07 4.45
N GLU A 159 12.60 10.74 4.36
CA GLU A 159 12.92 9.85 5.49
C GLU A 159 14.22 10.25 6.22
N PRO A 160 15.34 10.58 5.54
CA PRO A 160 16.56 10.97 6.24
C PRO A 160 16.40 12.24 7.10
N VAL A 161 15.53 13.16 6.67
CA VAL A 161 15.24 14.38 7.44
C VAL A 161 14.40 14.05 8.66
N ALA A 162 13.40 13.19 8.51
CA ALA A 162 12.55 12.75 9.62
C ALA A 162 13.34 11.92 10.65
N ASP A 163 14.22 11.03 10.21
CA ASP A 163 15.07 10.22 11.09
C ASP A 163 16.09 11.08 11.84
N TYR A 164 16.71 12.07 11.16
CA TYR A 164 17.61 13.02 11.81
C TYR A 164 16.93 13.76 12.96
N LEU A 165 15.75 14.34 12.70
CA LEU A 165 14.99 15.07 13.72
C LEU A 165 14.53 14.17 14.88
N LEU A 166 14.22 12.90 14.61
CA LEU A 166 13.89 11.93 15.65
C LEU A 166 15.11 11.59 16.52
N CYS A 167 16.30 11.46 15.93
CA CYS A 167 17.54 11.24 16.69
C CYS A 167 17.83 12.42 17.64
N GLU A 168 17.72 13.66 17.14
CA GLU A 168 17.90 14.87 17.97
C GLU A 168 16.86 14.94 19.11
N LEU A 169 15.61 14.57 18.82
CA LEU A 169 14.55 14.52 19.83
C LEU A 169 14.84 13.42 20.88
N GLU A 170 15.41 12.29 20.48
CA GLU A 170 15.77 11.20 21.38
C GLU A 170 16.87 11.58 22.37
N GLU A 171 17.84 12.41 21.96
CA GLU A 171 18.88 12.94 22.86
C GLU A 171 18.28 13.78 23.99
N SER A 172 17.27 14.60 23.67
CA SER A 172 16.59 15.46 24.66
C SER A 172 15.51 14.74 25.45
N LYS A 173 14.77 13.82 24.82
CA LYS A 173 13.63 13.10 25.38
C LYS A 173 13.58 11.67 24.81
N PRO A 174 14.26 10.71 25.44
CA PRO A 174 14.37 9.35 24.93
C PRO A 174 13.01 8.66 24.76
N LEU A 175 12.87 7.91 23.66
CA LEU A 175 11.70 7.08 23.41
C LEU A 175 11.65 5.89 24.38
N ARG A 176 10.46 5.59 24.90
CA ARG A 176 10.22 4.52 25.89
C ARG A 176 8.92 3.80 25.57
N SER A 177 8.89 2.51 25.91
CA SER A 177 7.67 1.71 25.80
C SER A 177 6.52 2.36 26.58
N GLY A 178 5.31 2.35 26.01
CA GLY A 178 4.11 2.95 26.58
C GLY A 178 3.98 4.47 26.38
N MET A 179 4.93 5.14 25.73
CA MET A 179 4.80 6.56 25.39
C MET A 179 3.73 6.78 24.31
N LYS A 180 3.05 7.93 24.39
CA LYS A 180 2.16 8.43 23.35
C LYS A 180 2.87 9.52 22.55
N ILE A 181 2.83 9.40 21.23
CA ILE A 181 3.44 10.34 20.29
C ILE A 181 2.31 10.97 19.47
N LEU A 182 2.34 12.30 19.33
CA LEU A 182 1.37 13.08 18.56
C LEU A 182 2.12 13.91 17.53
N ASP A 183 1.76 13.74 16.27
CA ASP A 183 2.17 14.62 15.18
C ASP A 183 0.90 15.23 14.56
N PRO A 184 0.58 16.50 14.87
CA PRO A 184 -0.66 17.15 14.43
C PRO A 184 -0.69 17.47 12.94
N CYS A 185 0.44 17.36 12.23
CA CYS A 185 0.58 17.64 10.80
C CYS A 185 1.20 16.45 10.07
N CYS A 186 0.90 15.22 10.52
CA CYS A 186 1.66 14.04 10.16
C CYS A 186 1.68 13.69 8.66
N GLY A 187 0.70 14.13 7.87
CA GLY A 187 0.65 13.85 6.43
C GLY A 187 0.72 12.33 6.17
N SER A 188 1.81 11.88 5.54
CA SER A 188 2.10 10.46 5.29
C SER A 188 2.43 9.64 6.54
N GLY A 189 2.63 10.30 7.69
CA GLY A 189 2.89 9.67 8.97
C GLY A 189 4.34 9.25 9.21
N ILE A 190 5.30 9.73 8.38
CA ILE A 190 6.69 9.26 8.41
C ILE A 190 7.35 9.37 9.80
N PHE A 191 7.11 10.46 10.54
CA PHE A 191 7.61 10.63 11.91
C PHE A 191 7.04 9.56 12.86
N LEU A 192 5.75 9.25 12.75
CA LEU A 192 5.09 8.25 13.60
C LEU A 192 5.59 6.84 13.26
N VAL A 193 5.79 6.53 11.98
CA VAL A 193 6.32 5.25 11.50
C VAL A 193 7.75 5.04 12.01
N LEU A 194 8.63 6.02 11.83
CA LEU A 194 10.02 5.94 12.29
C LEU A 194 10.12 5.85 13.82
N ALA A 195 9.32 6.62 14.55
CA ALA A 195 9.29 6.53 16.01
C ALA A 195 8.79 5.16 16.49
N TYR A 196 7.76 4.60 15.84
CA TYR A 196 7.27 3.25 16.13
C TYR A 196 8.33 2.18 15.84
N ARG A 197 9.04 2.30 14.70
CA ARG A 197 10.16 1.42 14.36
C ARG A 197 11.25 1.43 15.43
N LYS A 198 11.69 2.63 15.87
CA LYS A 198 12.68 2.75 16.96
C LYS A 198 12.18 2.11 18.27
N LEU A 199 10.91 2.30 18.62
CA LEU A 199 10.31 1.64 19.80
C LEU A 199 10.33 0.10 19.70
N ILE A 200 10.09 -0.46 18.51
CA ILE A 200 10.23 -1.90 18.27
C ILE A 200 11.70 -2.33 18.44
N GLU A 201 12.63 -1.63 17.81
CA GLU A 201 14.06 -1.93 17.89
C GLU A 201 14.57 -1.92 19.34
N LEU A 202 14.13 -0.94 20.15
CA LEU A 202 14.41 -0.86 21.58
C LEU A 202 13.83 -2.06 22.35
N ALA A 203 12.61 -2.49 22.04
CA ALA A 203 11.98 -3.64 22.70
C ALA A 203 12.68 -4.96 22.34
N LEU A 204 13.11 -5.10 21.08
CA LEU A 204 13.87 -6.26 20.61
C LEU A 204 15.26 -6.32 21.25
N ALA A 205 15.95 -5.19 21.39
CA ALA A 205 17.27 -5.11 22.03
C ALA A 205 17.22 -5.49 23.53
N GLN A 206 16.08 -5.27 24.20
CA GLN A 206 15.87 -5.62 25.60
C GLN A 206 15.43 -7.08 25.80
N SER A 207 15.15 -7.82 24.73
CA SER A 207 14.67 -9.20 24.78
C SER A 207 15.82 -10.20 24.58
N PRO A 208 16.21 -11.02 25.59
CA PRO A 208 17.39 -11.88 25.52
C PRO A 208 17.33 -13.05 24.50
N ASN A 209 16.20 -13.24 23.80
CA ASN A 209 15.97 -14.38 22.88
C ASN A 209 15.79 -13.98 21.40
N PHE A 210 16.03 -12.73 20.99
CA PHE A 210 15.90 -12.36 19.58
C PHE A 210 17.19 -12.62 18.80
N ILE A 211 17.12 -13.59 17.88
CA ILE A 211 18.13 -13.82 16.85
C ILE A 211 18.12 -12.61 15.91
N LYS A 212 19.25 -11.91 15.80
CA LYS A 212 19.42 -10.75 14.90
C LYS A 212 19.06 -11.15 13.47
N CYS A 213 18.04 -10.48 12.90
CA CYS A 213 17.83 -10.49 11.45
C CYS A 213 19.00 -9.72 10.79
N PRO A 214 19.74 -10.32 9.83
CA PRO A 214 20.96 -9.74 9.30
C PRO A 214 20.64 -8.73 8.17
N ILE A 215 20.09 -7.56 8.50
CA ILE A 215 19.92 -6.47 7.52
C ILE A 215 20.20 -5.09 8.15
N SER A 216 21.38 -4.92 8.77
CA SER A 216 21.99 -3.58 9.00
C SER A 216 23.41 -3.61 9.56
N ALA A 217 24.21 -4.63 9.25
CA ALA A 217 25.63 -4.66 9.64
C ALA A 217 26.55 -4.21 8.49
N GLN A 218 26.27 -3.06 7.87
CA GLN A 218 27.25 -2.34 7.05
C GLN A 218 26.99 -0.84 7.19
N GLY A 219 27.82 -0.17 7.99
CA GLY A 219 27.74 1.29 8.12
C GLY A 219 28.30 1.85 9.42
N ASN A 220 29.55 1.51 9.77
CA ASN A 220 30.52 2.42 10.40
C ASN A 220 31.76 1.64 10.87
N GLN A 221 32.68 1.43 9.94
CA GLN A 221 34.10 1.35 10.24
C GLN A 221 34.82 2.22 9.24
N LEU A 222 34.94 3.50 9.57
CA LEU A 222 36.09 4.32 9.21
C LEU A 222 36.33 5.21 10.43
N GLY A 223 37.22 4.71 11.29
CA GLY A 223 37.81 5.49 12.37
C GLY A 223 39.07 6.19 11.87
N LEU A 224 39.39 7.27 12.61
CA LEU A 224 40.50 8.23 12.47
C LEU A 224 40.23 9.40 11.53
#